data_AF-A0A9P3FHE3-F1
#
_entry.id   AF-A0A9P3FHE3-F1
#
_cell.length_a   1.000
_cell.length_b   1.000
_cell.length_c   1.000
_cell.angle_alpha   90.00
_cell.angle_beta   90.00
_cell.angle_gamma   90.00
#
_symmetry.space_group_name_H-M   'P 1'
#
loop_
_entity.id
_entity.type
_entity.pdbx_description
1 polymer ?
#
loop_
_entity_poly.entity_id
_entity_poly.type
_entity_poly.pdbx_seq_one_letter_code
_entity_poly.pdbx_strand_id
1 'polypeptide(L)'
;MSWAQSDGKGPRWIGDNLPDLPKELQYAQDLPPKVTDTCVFFFGFDRPEPECALQQWYPSPFKSDGKDFHTAEQYMMYHKALLMSDEEVAEKIAKADTPAKAKQLGREVKNFQQDLWDKNCDRIVEEGSYLKFKQNEKLGKILLGTGDRQLVETSPNDRIWGIGFNSDEAEGNEDKWGENRLGKALERARERLKREMA
;
A
#
# COMPACT_ATOMS: atom_id res chain seq x y z
N MET A 1 2.74 7.44 -29.02
CA MET A 1 3.05 7.83 -27.62
C MET A 1 2.72 9.29 -27.46
N SER A 2 1.59 9.58 -26.80
CA SER A 2 1.10 10.93 -26.54
C SER A 2 0.33 10.85 -25.22
N TRP A 3 0.86 11.52 -24.20
CA TRP A 3 0.24 11.70 -22.89
C TRP A 3 -0.58 12.98 -22.96
N ALA A 4 -1.88 12.88 -23.18
CA ALA A 4 -2.77 14.03 -23.15
C ALA A 4 -3.48 14.11 -21.79
N GLN A 5 -3.02 15.06 -20.96
CA GLN A 5 -3.82 15.68 -19.91
C GLN A 5 -5.01 16.40 -20.56
N SER A 6 -6.24 16.26 -20.05
CA SER A 6 -7.38 17.03 -20.62
C SER A 6 -8.43 17.55 -19.64
N ASP A 7 -8.26 17.48 -18.31
CA ASP A 7 -9.31 18.00 -17.41
C ASP A 7 -8.82 18.60 -16.08
N GLY A 8 -7.51 18.65 -15.83
CA GLY A 8 -6.97 19.23 -14.59
C GLY A 8 -7.35 18.45 -13.32
N LYS A 9 -7.93 17.26 -13.45
CA LYS A 9 -8.12 16.31 -12.36
C LYS A 9 -7.14 15.16 -12.59
N GLY A 10 -6.48 14.66 -11.55
CA GLY A 10 -5.55 13.53 -11.68
C GLY A 10 -6.22 12.30 -12.32
N PRO A 11 -5.44 11.24 -12.66
CA PRO A 11 -5.97 10.07 -13.35
C PRO A 11 -7.23 9.53 -12.65
N ARG A 12 -8.36 9.59 -13.36
CA ARG A 12 -9.65 9.05 -12.90
C ARG A 12 -9.66 7.56 -13.20
N TRP A 13 -9.46 6.75 -12.18
CA TRP A 13 -9.87 5.34 -12.22
C TRP A 13 -11.20 5.23 -11.49
N ILE A 14 -12.25 5.69 -12.16
CA ILE A 14 -13.64 5.43 -11.76
C ILE A 14 -14.20 4.44 -12.80
N GLY A 15 -14.77 3.34 -12.32
CA GLY A 15 -16.03 2.83 -12.87
C GLY A 15 -16.00 1.61 -13.76
N ASP A 16 -15.22 1.57 -14.84
CA ASP A 16 -15.73 0.76 -15.97
C ASP A 16 -15.07 -0.58 -16.27
N ASN A 17 -13.96 -1.00 -15.65
CA ASN A 17 -13.35 -2.33 -15.93
C ASN A 17 -12.37 -2.82 -14.84
N LEU A 18 -12.83 -3.03 -13.60
CA LEU A 18 -12.13 -3.94 -12.68
C LEU A 18 -12.63 -5.37 -12.91
N PRO A 19 -11.76 -6.41 -12.98
CA PRO A 19 -12.24 -7.79 -13.02
C PRO A 19 -13.06 -8.08 -11.76
N ASP A 20 -14.14 -8.87 -11.90
CA ASP A 20 -15.03 -9.28 -10.81
C ASP A 20 -14.23 -9.71 -9.58
N LEU A 21 -14.09 -8.81 -8.61
CA LEU A 21 -13.58 -9.15 -7.29
C LEU A 21 -14.59 -10.11 -6.64
N PRO A 22 -14.12 -11.12 -5.89
CA PRO A 22 -15.00 -11.96 -5.07
C PRO A 22 -15.98 -11.09 -4.27
N LYS A 23 -17.24 -11.51 -4.13
CA LYS A 23 -18.31 -10.72 -3.48
C LYS A 23 -17.94 -10.24 -2.08
N GLU A 24 -17.06 -10.97 -1.41
CA GLU A 24 -16.56 -10.68 -0.06
C GLU A 24 -15.61 -9.47 -0.01
N LEU A 25 -15.12 -9.01 -1.17
CA LEU A 25 -14.21 -7.87 -1.33
C LEU A 25 -14.89 -6.64 -1.96
N GLN A 26 -16.15 -6.73 -2.41
CA GLN A 26 -16.88 -5.59 -2.98
C GLN A 26 -17.22 -4.53 -1.91
N TYR A 27 -17.50 -4.94 -0.66
CA TYR A 27 -17.82 -4.04 0.46
C TYR A 27 -16.66 -3.13 0.90
N ALA A 28 -15.42 -3.53 0.60
CA ALA A 28 -14.21 -2.76 0.89
C ALA A 28 -14.15 -1.39 0.19
N GLN A 29 -14.87 -1.25 -0.92
CA GLN A 29 -14.88 -0.08 -1.78
C GLN A 29 -15.88 1.01 -1.35
N ASP A 30 -16.67 0.78 -0.28
CA ASP A 30 -17.72 1.73 0.15
C ASP A 30 -17.45 2.48 1.48
N LEU A 31 -16.57 2.00 2.37
CA LEU A 31 -16.17 2.69 3.61
C LEU A 31 -15.11 3.83 3.49
N PRO A 32 -15.44 5.12 3.75
CA PRO A 32 -14.47 6.20 3.66
C PRO A 32 -13.39 6.09 4.76
N PRO A 33 -12.19 6.67 4.53
CA PRO A 33 -11.22 6.86 5.59
C PRO A 33 -11.79 7.72 6.71
N LYS A 34 -11.52 7.35 7.96
CA LYS A 34 -12.03 8.01 9.17
C LYS A 34 -10.86 8.62 9.92
N VAL A 35 -10.96 9.91 10.25
CA VAL A 35 -9.89 10.63 10.98
C VAL A 35 -10.43 11.07 12.32
N THR A 36 -9.71 10.74 13.38
CA THR A 36 -9.97 11.18 14.75
C THR A 36 -8.81 12.05 15.25
N ASP A 37 -8.86 12.48 16.51
CA ASP A 37 -7.74 13.19 17.13
C ASP A 37 -6.49 12.32 17.25
N THR A 38 -6.65 11.00 17.35
CA THR A 38 -5.57 10.05 17.62
C THR A 38 -5.25 9.13 16.45
N CYS A 39 -6.19 8.88 15.53
CA CYS A 39 -6.07 7.86 14.48
C CYS A 39 -6.44 8.38 13.09
N VAL A 40 -5.80 7.81 12.07
CA VAL A 40 -6.24 7.85 10.67
C VAL A 40 -6.53 6.41 10.25
N PHE A 41 -7.81 6.09 10.14
CA PHE A 41 -8.29 4.81 9.63
C PHE A 41 -8.35 4.86 8.10
N PHE A 42 -7.77 3.89 7.42
CA PHE A 42 -7.71 3.87 5.97
C PHE A 42 -7.90 2.46 5.41
N PHE A 43 -8.73 2.35 4.38
CA PHE A 43 -8.94 1.16 3.57
C PHE A 43 -9.53 1.55 2.21
N GLY A 44 -9.27 0.75 1.18
CA GLY A 44 -9.66 1.07 -0.20
C GLY A 44 -8.67 1.99 -0.94
N PHE A 45 -8.53 1.78 -2.25
CA PHE A 45 -7.46 2.37 -3.08
C PHE A 45 -7.97 3.09 -4.34
N ASP A 46 -9.27 3.04 -4.61
CA ASP A 46 -9.93 3.47 -5.86
C ASP A 46 -10.82 4.70 -5.69
N ARG A 47 -10.58 5.48 -4.63
CA ARG A 47 -11.40 6.64 -4.30
C ARG A 47 -10.64 7.97 -4.32
N PRO A 48 -11.35 9.11 -4.43
CA PRO A 48 -10.72 10.42 -4.49
C PRO A 48 -10.16 10.91 -3.14
N GLU A 49 -10.46 10.23 -2.02
CA GLU A 49 -10.00 10.62 -0.70
C GLU A 49 -8.46 10.52 -0.57
N PRO A 50 -7.78 11.55 -0.01
CA PRO A 50 -6.33 11.56 0.14
C PRO A 50 -5.77 10.35 0.89
N GLU A 51 -6.47 9.81 1.88
CA GLU A 51 -6.01 8.71 2.73
C GLU A 51 -5.95 7.38 1.99
N CYS A 52 -6.64 7.23 0.85
CA CYS A 52 -6.43 6.10 -0.05
C CYS A 52 -4.97 6.04 -0.54
N ALA A 53 -4.24 7.16 -0.54
CA ALA A 53 -2.81 7.17 -0.84
C ALA A 53 -1.97 6.39 0.17
N LEU A 54 -2.47 6.07 1.36
CA LEU A 54 -1.79 5.23 2.37
C LEU A 54 -1.77 3.74 1.96
N GLN A 55 -2.68 3.32 1.09
CA GLN A 55 -2.76 1.93 0.63
C GLN A 55 -1.61 1.57 -0.32
N GLN A 56 -1.14 0.31 -0.25
CA GLN A 56 -0.05 -0.19 -1.08
C GLN A 56 -0.42 -0.27 -2.57
N TRP A 57 -1.70 -0.44 -2.85
CA TRP A 57 -2.27 -0.58 -4.19
C TRP A 57 -2.52 0.77 -4.88
N TYR A 58 -2.43 1.88 -4.15
CA TYR A 58 -2.66 3.20 -4.71
C TYR A 58 -1.62 3.53 -5.80
N PRO A 59 -2.04 3.92 -7.02
CA PRO A 59 -1.13 4.31 -8.10
C PRO A 59 -0.22 5.46 -7.69
N SER A 60 1.07 5.16 -7.54
CA SER A 60 2.04 6.12 -7.03
C SER A 60 3.42 5.75 -7.58
N PRO A 61 3.74 6.15 -8.82
CA PRO A 61 4.97 5.72 -9.46
C PRO A 61 6.22 6.20 -8.70
N PHE A 62 7.21 5.33 -8.56
CA PHE A 62 8.52 5.66 -8.00
C PHE A 62 9.60 4.73 -8.55
N LYS A 63 10.88 5.12 -8.41
CA LYS A 63 12.03 4.35 -8.89
C LYS A 63 12.81 3.73 -7.74
N SER A 64 13.27 2.50 -7.91
CA SER A 64 14.24 1.83 -7.02
C SER A 64 14.95 0.72 -7.77
N ASP A 65 16.18 0.38 -7.39
CA ASP A 65 16.91 -0.77 -7.95
C ASP A 65 17.03 -0.76 -9.49
N GLY A 66 17.05 0.44 -10.09
CA GLY A 66 17.07 0.62 -11.54
C GLY A 66 15.75 0.26 -12.25
N LYS A 67 14.66 0.06 -11.51
CA LYS A 67 13.31 -0.25 -12.00
C LYS A 67 12.33 0.89 -11.71
N ASP A 68 11.25 0.92 -12.49
CA ASP A 68 10.07 1.75 -12.27
C ASP A 68 8.98 0.90 -11.63
N PHE A 69 8.45 1.34 -10.49
CA PHE A 69 7.33 0.71 -9.80
C PHE A 69 6.10 1.59 -9.90
N HIS A 70 4.95 1.03 -10.26
CA HIS A 70 3.69 1.75 -10.37
C HIS A 70 2.96 1.86 -9.01
N THR A 71 3.23 0.93 -8.11
CA THR A 71 2.61 0.83 -6.77
C THR A 71 3.60 0.25 -5.77
N ALA A 72 3.36 0.49 -4.48
CA ALA A 72 4.19 -0.08 -3.42
C ALA A 72 3.96 -1.61 -3.26
N GLU A 73 2.77 -2.13 -3.63
CA GLU A 73 2.53 -3.58 -3.76
C GLU A 73 3.48 -4.23 -4.77
N GLN A 74 3.68 -3.61 -5.94
CA GLN A 74 4.58 -4.13 -6.95
C GLN A 74 6.02 -4.22 -6.45
N TYR A 75 6.48 -3.18 -5.73
CA TYR A 75 7.77 -3.17 -5.05
C TYR A 75 7.88 -4.30 -4.02
N MET A 76 6.88 -4.44 -3.15
CA MET A 76 6.84 -5.49 -2.13
C MET A 76 6.95 -6.90 -2.74
N MET A 77 6.21 -7.18 -3.81
CA MET A 77 6.26 -8.48 -4.48
C MET A 77 7.59 -8.70 -5.22
N TYR A 78 8.16 -7.65 -5.82
CA TYR A 78 9.48 -7.72 -6.46
C TYR A 78 10.56 -8.12 -5.47
N HIS A 79 10.61 -7.44 -4.31
CA HIS A 79 11.57 -7.77 -3.26
C HIS A 79 11.27 -9.10 -2.57
N LYS A 80 10.02 -9.54 -2.51
CA LYS A 80 9.67 -10.90 -2.09
C LYS A 80 10.33 -11.95 -2.99
N ALA A 81 10.28 -11.77 -4.31
CA ALA A 81 10.91 -12.67 -5.27
C ALA A 81 12.44 -12.65 -5.15
N LEU A 82 13.04 -11.46 -5.06
CA LEU A 82 14.50 -11.32 -4.85
C LEU A 82 14.96 -11.97 -3.54
N LEU A 83 14.19 -11.85 -2.46
CA LEU A 83 14.52 -12.47 -1.18
C LEU A 83 14.59 -14.00 -1.27
N MET A 84 13.82 -14.60 -2.19
CA MET A 84 13.83 -16.04 -2.47
C MET A 84 14.80 -16.43 -3.60
N SER A 85 15.64 -15.49 -4.07
CA SER A 85 16.53 -15.67 -5.22
C SER A 85 15.81 -16.07 -6.51
N ASP A 86 14.54 -15.67 -6.67
CA ASP A 86 13.73 -15.94 -7.86
C ASP A 86 13.74 -14.72 -8.80
N GLU A 87 14.88 -14.50 -9.47
CA GLU A 87 15.06 -13.38 -10.40
C GLU A 87 14.10 -13.43 -11.59
N GLU A 88 13.72 -14.63 -12.02
CA GLU A 88 12.78 -14.83 -13.13
C GLU A 88 11.41 -14.24 -12.79
N VAL A 89 10.88 -14.55 -11.60
CA VAL A 89 9.61 -13.99 -11.13
C VAL A 89 9.75 -12.51 -10.79
N ALA A 90 10.88 -12.09 -10.22
CA ALA A 90 11.16 -10.67 -9.95
C ALA A 90 11.06 -9.83 -11.24
N GLU A 91 11.69 -10.26 -12.33
CA GLU A 91 11.62 -9.54 -13.62
C GLU A 91 10.21 -9.52 -14.22
N LYS A 92 9.40 -10.57 -14.00
CA LYS A 92 7.97 -10.56 -14.40
C LYS A 92 7.19 -9.54 -13.57
N ILE A 93 7.43 -9.46 -12.27
CA ILE A 93 6.77 -8.50 -11.37
C ILE A 93 7.16 -7.07 -11.72
N ALA A 94 8.43 -6.80 -12.02
CA ALA A 94 8.91 -5.48 -12.42
C ALA A 94 8.24 -4.98 -13.71
N LYS A 95 7.74 -5.90 -14.56
CA LYS A 95 7.01 -5.58 -15.80
C LYS A 95 5.49 -5.60 -15.63
N ALA A 96 4.98 -5.93 -14.45
CA ALA A 96 3.55 -5.93 -14.20
C ALA A 96 2.99 -4.52 -14.26
N ASP A 97 1.87 -4.35 -14.96
CA ASP A 97 1.20 -3.06 -15.15
C ASP A 97 0.23 -2.72 -14.00
N THR A 98 -0.25 -3.74 -13.28
CA THR A 98 -1.26 -3.62 -12.23
C THR A 98 -0.79 -4.26 -10.91
N PRO A 99 -1.22 -3.72 -9.74
CA PRO A 99 -0.92 -4.32 -8.44
C PRO A 99 -1.52 -5.73 -8.30
N ALA A 100 -2.69 -5.99 -8.90
CA ALA A 100 -3.30 -7.31 -8.94
C ALA A 100 -2.40 -8.34 -9.66
N LYS A 101 -1.82 -7.97 -10.80
CA LYS A 101 -0.89 -8.84 -11.53
C LYS A 101 0.41 -9.05 -10.75
N ALA A 102 0.95 -8.01 -10.13
CA ALA A 102 2.13 -8.12 -9.28
C ALA A 102 1.89 -9.07 -8.09
N LYS A 103 0.75 -8.95 -7.41
CA LYS A 103 0.35 -9.83 -6.31
C LYS A 103 0.15 -11.27 -6.76
N GLN A 104 -0.46 -11.49 -7.94
CA GLN A 104 -0.58 -12.82 -8.53
C GLN A 104 0.80 -13.45 -8.74
N LEU A 105 1.71 -12.75 -9.40
CA LEU A 105 3.08 -13.23 -9.65
C LEU A 105 3.86 -13.44 -8.33
N GLY A 106 3.62 -12.60 -7.32
CA GLY A 106 4.20 -12.77 -5.98
C GLY A 106 3.76 -14.05 -5.26
N ARG A 107 2.68 -14.71 -5.70
CA ARG A 107 2.26 -16.06 -5.25
C ARG A 107 2.98 -17.18 -6.01
N GLU A 108 3.57 -16.88 -7.17
CA GLU A 108 4.31 -17.82 -8.01
C GLU A 108 5.81 -17.89 -7.65
N VAL A 109 6.28 -17.09 -6.70
CA VAL A 109 7.67 -17.09 -6.21
C VAL A 109 8.05 -18.49 -5.72
N LYS A 110 9.10 -19.05 -6.34
CA LYS A 110 9.61 -20.39 -6.04
C LYS A 110 10.34 -20.40 -4.69
N ASN A 111 10.39 -21.58 -4.07
CA ASN A 111 11.16 -21.83 -2.83
C ASN A 111 10.84 -20.85 -1.69
N PHE A 112 9.58 -20.41 -1.58
CA PHE A 112 9.20 -19.43 -0.58
C PHE A 112 9.47 -19.92 0.85
N GLN A 113 10.28 -19.16 1.59
CA GLN A 113 10.62 -19.42 2.99
C GLN A 113 9.90 -18.42 3.89
N GLN A 114 8.90 -18.89 4.65
CA GLN A 114 8.09 -18.05 5.53
C GLN A 114 8.96 -17.32 6.58
N ASP A 115 9.86 -18.02 7.28
CA ASP A 115 10.71 -17.41 8.31
C ASP A 115 11.62 -16.31 7.77
N LEU A 116 12.11 -16.47 6.53
CA LEU A 116 12.94 -15.47 5.88
C LEU A 116 12.11 -14.24 5.51
N TRP A 117 10.91 -14.48 4.98
CA TRP A 117 9.95 -13.42 4.66
C TRP A 117 9.55 -12.64 5.91
N ASP A 118 9.16 -13.31 6.99
CA ASP A 118 8.70 -12.68 8.24
C ASP A 118 9.78 -11.80 8.88
N LYS A 119 11.05 -12.18 8.74
CA LYS A 119 12.20 -11.37 9.20
C LYS A 119 12.45 -10.10 8.38
N ASN A 120 11.92 -10.02 7.15
CA ASN A 120 12.29 -8.97 6.19
C ASN A 120 11.10 -8.14 5.69
N CYS A 121 9.87 -8.67 5.72
CA CYS A 121 8.72 -8.07 5.06
C CYS A 121 8.42 -6.66 5.56
N ASP A 122 8.54 -6.43 6.86
CA ASP A 122 8.24 -5.14 7.47
C ASP A 122 9.19 -4.05 6.97
N ARG A 123 10.49 -4.38 6.83
CA ARG A 123 11.50 -3.46 6.29
C ARG A 123 11.30 -3.21 4.80
N ILE A 124 10.91 -4.25 4.04
CA ILE A 124 10.60 -4.12 2.61
C ILE A 124 9.40 -3.19 2.40
N VAL A 125 8.31 -3.39 3.13
CA VAL A 125 7.11 -2.54 3.01
C VAL A 125 7.37 -1.12 3.51
N GLU A 126 8.17 -0.95 4.56
CA GLU A 126 8.62 0.38 5.00
C GLU A 126 9.42 1.10 3.91
N GLU A 127 10.41 0.45 3.30
CA GLU A 127 11.25 1.06 2.27
C GLU A 127 10.41 1.45 1.04
N GLY A 128 9.54 0.55 0.57
CA GLY A 128 8.63 0.83 -0.55
C GLY A 128 7.69 2.00 -0.23
N SER A 129 7.16 2.05 0.99
CA SER A 129 6.32 3.15 1.45
C SER A 129 7.10 4.47 1.50
N TYR A 130 8.28 4.48 2.09
CA TYR A 130 9.14 5.66 2.14
C TYR A 130 9.49 6.17 0.74
N LEU A 131 9.92 5.30 -0.17
CA LEU A 131 10.28 5.67 -1.55
C LEU A 131 9.08 6.26 -2.30
N LYS A 132 7.91 5.63 -2.17
CA LYS A 132 6.64 6.15 -2.68
C LYS A 132 6.39 7.59 -2.23
N PHE A 133 6.43 7.84 -0.92
CA PHE A 133 6.07 9.15 -0.36
C PHE A 133 7.17 10.21 -0.57
N LYS A 134 8.44 9.81 -0.58
CA LYS A 134 9.58 10.70 -0.86
C LYS A 134 9.60 11.18 -2.30
N GLN A 135 9.35 10.29 -3.26
CA GLN A 135 9.41 10.63 -4.69
C GLN A 135 8.13 11.30 -5.21
N ASN A 136 7.03 11.20 -4.47
CA ASN A 136 5.75 11.83 -4.81
C ASN A 136 5.43 12.96 -3.81
N GLU A 137 5.90 14.18 -4.07
CA GLU A 137 5.80 15.32 -3.13
C GLU A 137 4.38 15.56 -2.58
N LYS A 138 3.35 15.48 -3.44
CA LYS A 138 1.95 15.64 -3.03
C LYS A 138 1.51 14.54 -2.06
N LEU A 139 1.90 13.29 -2.32
CA LEU A 139 1.59 12.17 -1.43
C LEU A 139 2.40 12.28 -0.14
N GLY A 140 3.67 12.69 -0.22
CA GLY A 140 4.50 12.95 0.95
C GLY A 140 3.86 13.95 1.91
N LYS A 141 3.24 15.02 1.39
CA LYS A 141 2.45 15.98 2.20
C LYS A 141 1.24 15.33 2.87
N ILE A 142 0.57 14.36 2.22
CA ILE A 142 -0.52 13.59 2.85
C ILE A 142 0.03 12.79 4.03
N LEU A 143 1.11 12.03 3.85
CA LEU A 143 1.70 11.22 4.92
C LEU A 143 2.16 12.10 6.09
N LEU A 144 2.84 13.21 5.83
CA LEU A 144 3.28 14.14 6.87
C LEU A 144 2.10 14.83 7.57
N GLY A 145 1.04 15.16 6.83
CA GLY A 145 -0.18 15.80 7.34
C GLY A 145 -0.96 14.93 8.33
N THR A 146 -0.71 13.63 8.37
CA THR A 146 -1.25 12.75 9.43
C THR A 146 -0.72 13.11 10.83
N GLY A 147 0.38 13.88 10.90
CA GLY A 147 0.95 14.38 12.15
C GLY A 147 1.59 13.27 12.97
N ASP A 148 1.14 13.12 14.21
CA ASP A 148 1.58 12.06 15.13
C ASP A 148 0.47 11.03 15.37
N ARG A 149 -0.63 11.09 14.61
CA ARG A 149 -1.73 10.12 14.68
C ARG A 149 -1.26 8.72 14.31
N GLN A 150 -1.87 7.72 14.91
CA GLN A 150 -1.72 6.33 14.54
C GLN A 150 -2.35 6.07 13.17
N LEU A 151 -1.66 5.35 12.29
CA LEU A 151 -2.20 4.94 10.99
C LEU A 151 -2.78 3.54 11.13
N VAL A 152 -4.05 3.37 10.83
CA VAL A 152 -4.79 2.13 11.07
C VAL A 152 -5.37 1.60 9.76
N GLU A 153 -4.79 0.49 9.28
CA GLU A 153 -5.26 -0.19 8.08
C GLU A 153 -6.48 -1.05 8.44
N THR A 154 -7.65 -0.70 7.91
CA THR A 154 -8.95 -1.29 8.31
C THR A 154 -9.47 -2.33 7.32
N SER A 155 -8.60 -3.17 6.78
CA SER A 155 -9.01 -4.35 6.03
C SER A 155 -9.71 -5.34 6.98
N PRO A 156 -10.98 -5.70 6.75
CA PRO A 156 -11.73 -6.58 7.66
C PRO A 156 -11.22 -8.02 7.65
N ASN A 157 -10.50 -8.43 6.59
CA ASN A 157 -10.06 -9.80 6.39
C ASN A 157 -8.54 -9.98 6.58
N ASP A 158 -7.79 -8.91 6.87
CA ASP A 158 -6.34 -8.96 7.07
C ASP A 158 -6.00 -8.58 8.51
N ARG A 159 -5.49 -9.56 9.27
CA ARG A 159 -5.07 -9.38 10.68
C ARG A 159 -3.55 -9.26 10.84
N ILE A 160 -2.79 -9.29 9.76
CA ILE A 160 -1.32 -9.16 9.79
C ILE A 160 -0.96 -7.75 9.33
N TRP A 161 -1.33 -7.39 8.11
CA TRP A 161 -1.07 -6.05 7.59
C TRP A 161 -2.11 -5.04 8.07
N GLY A 162 -3.34 -5.51 8.30
CA GLY A 162 -4.47 -4.75 8.83
C GLY A 162 -4.87 -5.11 10.27
N ILE A 163 -5.93 -4.46 10.74
CA ILE A 163 -6.53 -4.74 12.05
C ILE A 163 -7.60 -5.84 12.03
N GLY A 164 -8.08 -6.28 10.87
CA GLY A 164 -9.17 -7.26 10.77
C GLY A 164 -10.54 -6.73 11.20
N PHE A 165 -10.72 -5.41 11.14
CA PHE A 165 -11.99 -4.72 11.35
C PHE A 165 -12.10 -3.61 10.31
N ASN A 166 -13.34 -3.30 9.95
CA ASN A 166 -13.63 -2.12 9.15
C ASN A 166 -13.58 -0.84 10.02
N SER A 167 -13.61 0.34 9.40
CA SER A 167 -13.44 1.62 10.11
C SER A 167 -14.56 1.97 11.10
N ASP A 168 -15.76 1.42 10.92
CA ASP A 168 -16.90 1.63 11.82
C ASP A 168 -16.82 0.72 13.05
N GLU A 169 -16.22 -0.46 12.92
CA GLU A 169 -16.08 -1.46 13.98
C GLU A 169 -14.74 -1.38 14.74
N ALA A 170 -13.77 -0.64 14.19
CA ALA A 170 -12.42 -0.56 14.73
C ALA A 170 -12.39 0.02 16.15
N GLU A 171 -13.05 1.16 16.37
CA GLU A 171 -13.07 1.82 17.68
C GLU A 171 -13.83 0.99 18.72
N GLY A 172 -13.25 0.85 19.91
CA GLY A 172 -13.79 0.03 21.00
C GLY A 172 -13.47 -1.47 20.88
N ASN A 173 -12.72 -1.89 19.86
CA ASN A 173 -12.21 -3.26 19.71
C ASN A 173 -10.66 -3.30 19.62
N GLU A 174 -9.97 -2.28 20.12
CA GLU A 174 -8.51 -2.12 20.01
C GLU A 174 -7.75 -3.31 20.58
N ASP A 175 -8.27 -3.95 21.64
CA ASP A 175 -7.74 -5.15 22.27
C ASP A 175 -7.80 -6.39 21.35
N LYS A 176 -8.69 -6.37 20.35
CA LYS A 176 -8.89 -7.45 19.39
C LYS A 176 -8.28 -7.16 18.03
N TRP A 177 -7.63 -6.03 17.83
CA TRP A 177 -7.03 -5.69 16.54
C TRP A 177 -5.96 -6.71 16.13
N GLY A 178 -5.81 -6.88 14.83
CA GLY A 178 -4.66 -7.52 14.21
C GLY A 178 -3.37 -6.72 14.40
N GLU A 179 -2.30 -7.16 13.75
CA GLU A 179 -0.98 -6.60 13.96
C GLU A 179 -0.79 -5.21 13.34
N ASN A 180 -1.64 -4.80 12.37
CA ASN A 180 -1.58 -3.52 11.68
C ASN A 180 -0.16 -3.16 11.20
N ARG A 181 0.54 -4.13 10.60
CA ARG A 181 1.94 -3.93 10.17
C ARG A 181 2.09 -2.82 9.13
N LEU A 182 1.08 -2.63 8.26
CA LEU A 182 1.13 -1.56 7.26
C LEU A 182 1.09 -0.18 7.92
N GLY A 183 0.18 0.03 8.87
CA GLY A 183 0.12 1.28 9.64
C GLY A 183 1.46 1.62 10.29
N LYS A 184 2.05 0.64 10.98
CA LYS A 184 3.38 0.79 11.61
C LYS A 184 4.50 1.09 10.59
N ALA A 185 4.47 0.46 9.41
CA ALA A 185 5.46 0.71 8.36
C ALA A 185 5.35 2.14 7.79
N LEU A 186 4.12 2.63 7.59
CA LEU A 186 3.85 3.99 7.15
C LEU A 186 4.28 5.03 8.19
N GLU A 187 4.06 4.77 9.47
CA GLU A 187 4.55 5.62 10.57
C GLU A 187 6.08 5.71 10.58
N ARG A 188 6.79 4.59 10.43
CA ARG A 188 8.26 4.61 10.33
C ARG A 188 8.74 5.36 9.09
N ALA A 189 8.08 5.17 7.95
CA ALA A 189 8.34 5.92 6.73
C ALA A 189 8.11 7.43 6.93
N ARG A 190 7.04 7.82 7.64
CA ARG A 190 6.72 9.22 8.00
C ARG A 190 7.83 9.83 8.84
N GLU A 191 8.28 9.14 9.89
CA GLU A 191 9.33 9.62 10.77
C GLU A 191 10.68 9.75 10.05
N ARG A 192 11.00 8.82 9.15
CA ARG A 192 12.19 8.95 8.28
C ARG A 192 12.08 10.17 7.37
N LEU A 193 10.92 10.37 6.73
CA LEU A 193 10.69 11.51 5.84
C LEU A 193 10.77 12.85 6.60
N LYS A 194 10.19 12.94 7.80
CA LYS A 194 10.29 14.12 8.68
C LYS A 194 11.76 14.50 8.95
N ARG A 195 12.62 13.52 9.28
CA ARG A 195 14.04 13.74 9.61
C ARG A 195 14.87 14.26 8.44
N GLU A 196 14.53 13.88 7.21
CA GLU A 196 15.26 14.32 6.01
C GLU A 196 14.81 15.69 5.50
N MET A 197 13.63 16.16 5.92
CA MET A 197 13.06 17.46 5.55
C MET A 197 13.26 18.55 6.61
N ALA A 198 13.77 18.18 7.78
CA ALA A 198 14.15 19.08 8.88
C ALA A 198 15.58 19.61 8.69
#